data_AF-A0A164YJZ4-F1
#
_entry.id   AF-A0A164YJZ4-F1
#
_cell.length_a   1.000
_cell.length_b   1.000
_cell.length_c   1.000
_cell.angle_alpha   90.00
_cell.angle_beta   90.00
_cell.angle_gamma   90.00
#
_symmetry.space_group_name_H-M   'P 1'
#
loop_
_entity.id
_entity.type
_entity.pdbx_description
1 polymer ?
#
loop_
_entity_poly.entity_id
_entity_poly.type
_entity_poly.pdbx_seq_one_letter_code
_entity_poly.pdbx_strand_id
1 'polypeptide(L)'
;MAELTLSLSESVILPFDVPSYASFLEQDIAKIESRYKDVAVTNGATFEHFRKAVAHFRNATEYFTDNIIPRLDITNPLAVRKINDQLMQLERGFVDPHGLPGRPEFNHIVFAPSSVDKYSSDTFAGLVDLFKTVGNQTEAEQPGTWRQIKQHLSAISFLIGAAADSLREGF
;
A
#
# COMPACT_ATOMS: atom_id res chain seq x y z
N MET A 1 -17.11 20.01 1.40
CA MET A 1 -17.73 18.86 0.69
C MET A 1 -18.06 19.21 -0.76
N ALA A 2 -18.83 20.28 -1.04
CA ALA A 2 -19.18 20.65 -2.42
C ALA A 2 -17.96 20.87 -3.35
N GLU A 3 -16.92 21.55 -2.87
CA GLU A 3 -15.70 21.84 -3.65
C GLU A 3 -14.88 20.58 -3.99
N LEU A 4 -14.78 19.62 -3.06
CA LEU A 4 -14.16 18.31 -3.29
C LEU A 4 -14.94 17.52 -4.35
N THR A 5 -16.26 17.46 -4.21
CA THR A 5 -17.12 16.75 -5.18
C THR A 5 -17.03 17.38 -6.56
N LEU A 6 -17.00 18.72 -6.64
CA LEU A 6 -16.84 19.45 -7.88
C LEU A 6 -15.47 19.15 -8.51
N SER A 7 -14.39 19.25 -7.74
CA SER A 7 -13.04 18.95 -8.21
C SER A 7 -12.91 17.52 -8.75
N LEU A 8 -13.46 16.53 -8.06
CA LEU A 8 -13.45 15.14 -8.53
C LEU A 8 -14.31 14.92 -9.79
N SER A 9 -15.35 15.73 -10.01
CA SER A 9 -16.30 15.55 -11.11
C SER A 9 -15.92 16.32 -12.37
N GLU A 10 -15.32 17.51 -12.23
CA GLU A 10 -15.04 18.42 -13.34
C GLU A 10 -13.57 18.41 -13.81
N SER A 11 -12.65 17.81 -13.05
CA SER A 11 -11.25 17.75 -13.47
C SER A 11 -11.07 16.80 -14.66
N VAL A 12 -10.37 17.26 -15.70
CA VAL A 12 -10.02 16.45 -16.89
C VAL A 12 -9.18 15.24 -16.50
N ILE A 13 -8.22 15.46 -15.60
CA ILE A 13 -7.42 14.41 -14.96
C ILE A 13 -7.79 14.35 -13.48
N LEU A 14 -7.97 13.15 -12.95
CA LEU A 14 -8.33 12.97 -11.54
C LEU A 14 -7.28 13.64 -10.63
N PRO A 15 -7.69 14.50 -9.68
CA PRO A 15 -6.79 15.31 -8.87
C PRO A 15 -6.21 14.50 -7.69
N PHE A 16 -5.63 13.34 -7.97
CA PHE A 16 -5.03 12.46 -6.96
C PHE A 16 -3.55 12.78 -6.78
N ASP A 17 -3.16 13.06 -5.54
CA ASP A 17 -1.77 13.28 -5.16
C ASP A 17 -1.09 11.94 -4.82
N VAL A 18 -0.72 11.21 -5.87
CA VAL A 18 -0.06 9.90 -5.75
C VAL A 18 1.34 9.99 -5.13
N PRO A 19 2.16 11.04 -5.37
CA PRO A 19 3.44 11.19 -4.66
C PRO A 19 3.26 11.35 -3.15
N SER A 20 2.29 12.14 -2.68
CA SER A 20 2.01 12.25 -1.24
C SER A 20 1.64 10.92 -0.62
N TYR A 21 0.89 10.07 -1.33
CA TYR A 21 0.59 8.72 -0.86
C TYR A 21 1.87 7.87 -0.74
N ALA A 22 2.77 7.92 -1.71
CA ALA A 22 4.05 7.23 -1.61
C ALA A 22 4.89 7.72 -0.41
N SER A 23 4.94 9.03 -0.15
CA SER A 23 5.60 9.58 1.04
C SER A 23 4.98 9.08 2.34
N PHE A 24 3.65 8.95 2.37
CA PHE A 24 2.95 8.40 3.53
C PHE A 24 3.34 6.94 3.79
N LEU A 25 3.40 6.10 2.74
CA LEU A 25 3.82 4.71 2.86
C LEU A 25 5.26 4.57 3.37
N GLU A 26 6.19 5.39 2.87
CA GLU A 26 7.58 5.39 3.33
C GLU A 26 7.70 5.71 4.82
N GLN A 27 6.97 6.74 5.28
CA GLN A 27 6.98 7.14 6.70
C GLN A 27 6.42 6.04 7.59
N ASP A 28 5.32 5.40 7.18
CA ASP A 28 4.65 4.39 8.00
C ASP A 28 5.41 3.07 8.05
N ILE A 29 6.06 2.66 6.96
CA ILE A 29 6.98 1.51 7.00
C ILE A 29 8.15 1.79 7.93
N ALA A 30 8.74 2.99 7.88
CA ALA A 30 9.84 3.34 8.78
C ALA A 30 9.42 3.21 10.26
N LYS A 31 8.18 3.62 10.61
CA LYS A 31 7.62 3.45 11.95
C LYS A 31 7.46 1.97 12.31
N ILE A 32 6.91 1.15 11.42
CA ILE A 32 6.71 -0.30 11.67
C ILE A 32 8.05 -1.01 11.81
N GLU A 33 9.01 -0.76 10.92
CA GLU A 33 10.36 -1.33 11.00
C GLU A 33 11.03 -0.96 12.32
N SER A 34 10.94 0.30 12.75
CA SER A 34 11.54 0.72 14.03
C SER A 34 11.01 -0.03 15.25
N ARG A 35 9.80 -0.58 15.16
CA ARG A 35 9.14 -1.33 16.25
C ARG A 35 9.38 -2.84 16.18
N TYR A 36 9.41 -3.41 14.97
CA TYR A 36 9.31 -4.86 14.78
C TYR A 36 10.47 -5.50 14.01
N LYS A 37 11.40 -4.71 13.48
CA LYS A 37 12.50 -5.24 12.65
C LYS A 37 13.38 -6.23 13.41
N ASP A 38 13.77 -5.91 14.65
CA ASP A 38 14.69 -6.75 15.41
C ASP A 38 14.08 -8.13 15.69
N VAL A 39 12.84 -8.16 16.21
CA VAL A 39 12.12 -9.42 16.46
C VAL A 39 11.86 -10.19 15.16
N ALA A 40 11.56 -9.51 14.05
CA ALA A 40 11.35 -10.15 12.76
C ALA A 40 12.61 -10.83 12.24
N VAL A 41 13.75 -10.14 12.27
CA VAL A 41 15.03 -10.65 11.77
C VAL A 41 15.50 -11.85 12.59
N THR A 42 15.37 -11.80 13.92
CA THR A 42 15.72 -12.94 14.79
C THR A 42 14.90 -14.19 14.48
N ASN A 43 13.70 -14.03 13.92
CA ASN A 43 12.79 -15.14 13.58
C ASN A 43 12.68 -15.38 12.06
N GLY A 44 13.70 -14.97 11.31
CA GLY A 44 13.83 -15.27 9.88
C GLY A 44 12.78 -14.58 8.98
N ALA A 45 12.16 -13.49 9.45
CA ALA A 45 11.32 -12.61 8.64
C ALA A 45 12.11 -11.36 8.22
N THR A 46 11.81 -10.81 7.04
CA THR A 46 12.51 -9.64 6.50
C THR A 46 11.55 -8.60 5.93
N PHE A 47 11.84 -7.34 6.20
CA PHE A 47 11.13 -6.19 5.61
C PHE A 47 11.77 -5.71 4.29
N GLU A 48 12.87 -6.32 3.85
CA GLU A 48 13.63 -5.84 2.70
C GLU A 48 12.79 -5.73 1.41
N HIS A 49 11.97 -6.74 1.13
CA HIS A 49 11.10 -6.75 -0.05
C HIS A 49 10.00 -5.70 0.04
N PHE A 50 9.49 -5.47 1.25
CA PHE A 50 8.45 -4.48 1.51
C PHE A 50 9.00 -3.06 1.31
N ARG A 51 10.18 -2.77 1.87
CA ARG A 51 10.88 -1.51 1.66
C ARG A 51 11.23 -1.28 0.18
N LYS A 52 11.71 -2.31 -0.52
CA LYS A 52 11.98 -2.25 -1.97
C LYS A 52 10.72 -1.96 -2.77
N ALA A 53 9.60 -2.59 -2.43
CA ALA A 53 8.32 -2.36 -3.09
C ALA A 53 7.84 -0.91 -2.91
N VAL A 54 7.97 -0.34 -1.71
CA VAL A 54 7.59 1.07 -1.50
C VAL A 54 8.53 2.05 -2.17
N ALA A 55 9.84 1.81 -2.16
CA ALA A 55 10.77 2.65 -2.92
C ALA A 55 10.46 2.60 -4.44
N HIS A 56 10.11 1.41 -4.94
CA HIS A 56 9.66 1.23 -6.32
C HIS A 56 8.36 1.98 -6.61
N PHE A 57 7.38 1.91 -5.70
CA PHE A 57 6.14 2.67 -5.77
C PHE A 57 6.40 4.18 -5.79
N ARG A 58 7.26 4.69 -4.89
CA ARG A 58 7.65 6.10 -4.86
C ARG A 58 8.20 6.56 -6.19
N ASN A 59 9.20 5.86 -6.72
CA ASN A 59 9.79 6.17 -8.02
C ASN A 59 8.76 6.13 -9.16
N ALA A 60 7.85 5.16 -9.14
CA ALA A 60 6.78 5.06 -10.13
C ALA A 60 5.80 6.26 -10.05
N THR A 61 5.40 6.66 -8.83
CA THR A 61 4.51 7.82 -8.64
C THR A 61 5.15 9.15 -9.06
N GLU A 62 6.43 9.35 -8.76
CA GLU A 62 7.19 10.54 -9.19
C GLU A 62 7.34 10.55 -10.71
N TYR A 63 7.75 9.42 -11.31
CA TYR A 63 7.90 9.33 -12.76
C TYR A 63 6.56 9.59 -13.47
N PHE A 64 5.47 8.99 -12.99
CA PHE A 64 4.13 9.18 -13.54
C PHE A 64 3.70 10.65 -13.49
N THR A 65 3.89 11.31 -12.35
CA THR A 65 3.46 12.70 -12.14
C THR A 65 4.33 13.69 -12.92
N ASP A 66 5.65 13.46 -12.98
CA ASP A 66 6.60 14.42 -13.54
C ASP A 66 6.85 14.21 -15.05
N ASN A 67 6.62 13.00 -15.57
CA ASN A 67 6.97 12.65 -16.96
C ASN A 67 5.78 12.22 -17.80
N ILE A 68 4.80 11.50 -17.23
CA ILE A 68 3.68 10.95 -18.00
C ILE A 68 2.56 11.98 -18.09
N ILE A 69 2.05 12.48 -16.95
CA ILE A 69 0.96 13.46 -16.92
C ILE A 69 1.27 14.73 -17.75
N PRO A 70 2.45 15.37 -17.64
CA PRO A 70 2.72 16.63 -18.34
C PRO A 70 2.85 16.48 -19.86
N ARG A 71 3.08 15.27 -20.36
CA ARG A 71 3.19 14.97 -21.81
C ARG A 71 1.88 14.50 -22.43
N LEU A 72 0.84 14.36 -21.62
CA LEU A 72 -0.46 13.86 -22.06
C LEU A 72 -1.12 14.84 -23.02
N ASP A 73 -1.55 14.34 -24.18
CA ASP A 73 -2.46 15.07 -25.05
C ASP A 73 -3.88 15.08 -24.46
N ILE A 74 -4.20 16.15 -23.73
CA ILE A 74 -5.51 16.34 -23.10
C ILE A 74 -6.67 16.46 -24.09
N THR A 75 -6.39 16.68 -25.38
CA THR A 75 -7.43 16.74 -26.42
C THR A 75 -7.84 15.35 -26.90
N ASN A 76 -7.02 14.33 -26.63
CA ASN A 76 -7.33 12.94 -26.95
C ASN A 76 -8.07 12.27 -25.77
N PRO A 77 -9.39 12.02 -25.90
CA PRO A 77 -10.19 11.50 -24.80
C PRO A 77 -9.79 10.07 -24.38
N LEU A 78 -9.23 9.26 -25.29
CA LEU A 78 -8.76 7.92 -24.95
C LEU A 78 -7.47 7.96 -24.14
N ALA A 79 -6.58 8.90 -24.44
CA ALA A 79 -5.35 9.10 -23.66
C ALA A 79 -5.68 9.60 -22.25
N VAL A 80 -6.57 10.58 -22.13
CA VAL A 80 -7.07 11.08 -20.84
C VAL A 80 -7.73 9.96 -20.03
N ARG A 81 -8.63 9.18 -20.65
CA ARG A 81 -9.29 8.06 -19.99
C ARG A 81 -8.29 7.04 -19.46
N LYS A 82 -7.26 6.72 -20.24
CA LYS A 82 -6.22 5.78 -19.83
C LYS A 82 -5.52 6.21 -18.54
N ILE A 83 -5.11 7.48 -18.44
CA ILE A 83 -4.49 8.05 -17.23
C ILE A 83 -5.45 8.01 -16.05
N ASN A 84 -6.71 8.38 -16.24
CA ASN A 84 -7.72 8.34 -15.18
C ASN A 84 -8.02 6.91 -14.71
N ASP A 85 -8.04 5.94 -15.62
CA ASP A 85 -8.20 4.53 -15.27
C ASP A 85 -6.98 4.04 -14.45
N GLN A 86 -5.75 4.42 -14.80
CA GLN A 86 -4.56 4.11 -13.99
C GLN A 86 -4.64 4.71 -12.58
N LEU A 87 -5.02 5.99 -12.47
CA LEU A 87 -5.21 6.67 -11.19
C LEU A 87 -6.30 6.01 -10.33
N MET A 88 -7.41 5.60 -10.93
CA MET A 88 -8.50 4.91 -10.23
C MET A 88 -8.12 3.49 -9.80
N GLN A 89 -7.36 2.76 -10.63
CA GLN A 89 -6.95 1.39 -10.34
C GLN A 89 -5.84 1.32 -9.30
N LEU A 90 -5.07 2.40 -9.13
CA LEU A 90 -4.01 2.48 -8.13
C LEU A 90 -4.50 2.10 -6.72
N GLU A 91 -5.61 2.71 -6.28
CA GLU A 91 -6.20 2.44 -4.96
C GLU A 91 -6.69 1.00 -4.84
N ARG A 92 -7.25 0.46 -5.93
CA ARG A 92 -7.71 -0.94 -5.98
C ARG A 92 -6.55 -1.93 -5.89
N GLY A 93 -5.35 -1.54 -6.30
CA GLY A 93 -4.13 -2.33 -6.15
C GLY A 93 -3.77 -2.65 -4.70
N PHE A 94 -4.29 -1.90 -3.73
CA PHE A 94 -4.09 -2.16 -2.30
C PHE A 94 -5.17 -3.07 -1.68
N VAL A 95 -6.06 -3.66 -2.48
CA VAL A 95 -7.09 -4.58 -1.99
C VAL A 95 -6.64 -6.02 -2.18
N ASP A 96 -6.42 -6.74 -1.08
CA ASP A 96 -6.15 -8.17 -1.08
C ASP A 96 -7.49 -8.95 -1.10
N PRO A 97 -7.79 -9.74 -2.14
CA PRO A 97 -9.03 -10.52 -2.20
C PRO A 97 -9.17 -11.56 -1.08
N HIS A 98 -8.08 -11.92 -0.41
CA HIS A 98 -8.09 -12.84 0.73
C HIS A 98 -8.39 -12.16 2.07
N GLY A 99 -8.39 -10.83 2.10
CA GLY A 99 -8.57 -10.05 3.32
C GLY A 99 -7.36 -10.07 4.27
N LEU A 100 -7.49 -9.37 5.39
CA LEU A 100 -6.45 -9.32 6.41
C LEU A 100 -6.42 -10.63 7.22
N PRO A 101 -5.24 -11.04 7.71
CA PRO A 101 -5.11 -12.22 8.57
C PRO A 101 -6.06 -12.17 9.78
N GLY A 102 -6.94 -13.16 9.90
CA GLY A 102 -7.93 -13.25 10.97
C GLY A 102 -9.12 -12.29 10.86
N ARG A 103 -9.17 -11.45 9.81
CA ARG A 103 -10.17 -10.39 9.60
C ARG A 103 -10.53 -10.25 8.10
N PRO A 104 -11.12 -11.29 7.47
CA PRO A 104 -11.31 -11.34 6.02
C PRO A 104 -12.26 -10.25 5.47
N GLU A 105 -13.08 -9.63 6.31
CA GLU A 105 -13.97 -8.53 5.97
C GLU A 105 -13.24 -7.20 5.71
N PHE A 106 -11.99 -7.07 6.18
CA PHE A 106 -11.11 -5.95 5.86
C PHE A 106 -10.08 -6.42 4.85
N ASN A 107 -10.01 -5.77 3.70
CA ASN A 107 -9.19 -6.22 2.57
C ASN A 107 -8.19 -5.18 2.08
N HIS A 108 -8.26 -3.95 2.57
CA HIS A 108 -7.29 -2.94 2.23
C HIS A 108 -6.01 -3.12 3.06
N ILE A 109 -4.86 -3.35 2.40
CA ILE A 109 -3.61 -3.73 3.08
C ILE A 109 -2.92 -2.56 3.81
N VAL A 110 -3.11 -1.33 3.34
CA VAL A 110 -2.57 -0.12 4.00
C VAL A 110 -3.49 0.34 5.11
N PHE A 111 -4.78 0.55 4.83
CA PHE A 111 -5.75 1.08 5.77
C PHE A 111 -6.74 0.03 6.25
N ALA A 112 -6.79 -0.18 7.55
CA ALA A 112 -7.91 -0.88 8.17
C ALA A 112 -8.12 -0.38 9.60
N PRO A 113 -9.33 -0.51 10.16
CA PRO A 113 -9.56 -0.16 11.56
C PRO A 113 -8.61 -0.94 12.46
N SER A 114 -8.06 -0.29 13.50
CA SER A 114 -7.25 -1.02 14.48
C SER A 114 -8.06 -2.14 15.11
N SER A 115 -7.39 -3.25 15.42
CA SER A 115 -7.98 -4.35 16.20
C SER A 115 -8.29 -3.97 17.64
N VAL A 116 -7.64 -2.93 18.17
CA VAL A 116 -7.74 -2.52 19.58
C VAL A 116 -8.68 -1.33 19.76
N ASP A 117 -8.55 -0.29 18.93
CA ASP A 117 -9.40 0.89 18.95
C ASP A 117 -9.94 1.20 17.55
N LYS A 118 -11.22 0.88 17.33
CA LYS A 118 -11.91 1.07 16.04
C LYS A 118 -12.00 2.54 15.59
N TYR A 119 -11.74 3.50 16.49
CA TYR A 119 -11.66 4.93 16.15
C TYR A 119 -10.23 5.38 15.79
N SER A 120 -9.23 4.50 15.96
CA SER A 120 -7.87 4.68 15.46
C SER A 120 -7.62 3.82 14.21
N SER A 121 -6.99 4.40 13.20
CA SER A 121 -6.50 3.65 12.04
C SER A 121 -5.05 3.26 12.30
N ASP A 122 -4.78 1.96 12.39
CA ASP A 122 -3.42 1.45 12.29
C ASP A 122 -3.11 1.25 10.80
N THR A 123 -2.00 1.81 10.32
CA THR A 123 -1.52 1.44 8.98
C THR A 123 -0.89 0.06 9.00
N PHE A 124 -1.12 -0.68 7.93
CA PHE A 124 -0.77 -2.09 7.83
C PHE A 124 -1.28 -2.90 9.03
N ALA A 125 -2.54 -2.65 9.44
CA ALA A 125 -3.13 -3.24 10.64
C ALA A 125 -3.00 -4.76 10.69
N GLY A 126 -3.16 -5.47 9.55
CA GLY A 126 -2.97 -6.92 9.50
C GLY A 126 -1.58 -7.38 9.92
N LEU A 127 -0.54 -6.64 9.55
CA LEU A 127 0.84 -6.92 9.96
C LEU A 127 1.07 -6.57 11.43
N VAL A 128 0.59 -5.41 11.87
CA VAL A 128 0.70 -4.95 13.26
C VAL A 128 -0.03 -5.91 14.22
N ASP A 129 -1.21 -6.39 13.84
CA ASP A 129 -2.02 -7.35 14.60
C ASP A 129 -1.28 -8.69 14.76
N LEU A 130 -0.63 -9.17 13.71
CA LEU A 130 0.21 -10.38 13.77
C LEU A 130 1.40 -10.21 14.72
N PHE A 131 2.10 -9.07 14.68
CA PHE A 131 3.20 -8.79 15.59
C PHE A 131 2.73 -8.64 17.05
N LYS A 132 1.58 -7.99 17.29
CA LYS A 132 0.96 -7.94 18.62
C LYS A 132 0.59 -9.35 19.12
N THR A 133 0.07 -10.19 18.23
CA THR A 133 -0.35 -11.56 18.54
C THR A 133 0.84 -12.45 18.91
N VAL A 134 1.94 -12.37 18.17
CA VAL A 134 3.14 -13.18 18.44
C VAL A 134 3.92 -12.68 19.66
N GLY A 135 3.85 -11.38 19.96
CA GLY A 135 4.56 -10.77 21.07
C GLY A 135 6.08 -11.04 20.98
N ASN A 136 6.63 -11.63 22.03
CA ASN A 136 8.06 -12.00 22.11
C ASN A 136 8.32 -13.49 21.81
N GLN A 137 7.30 -14.24 21.37
CA GLN A 137 7.43 -15.67 21.11
C GLN A 137 8.22 -15.91 19.82
N THR A 138 9.13 -16.87 19.84
CA THR A 138 10.00 -17.23 18.73
C THR A 138 9.28 -18.07 17.66
N GLU A 139 9.89 -18.25 16.49
CA GLU A 139 9.38 -19.13 15.43
C GLU A 139 9.20 -20.58 15.90
N ALA A 140 10.04 -21.05 16.82
CA ALA A 140 9.89 -22.37 17.42
C ALA A 140 8.65 -22.48 18.32
N GLU A 141 8.30 -21.41 19.03
CA GLU A 141 7.16 -21.37 19.96
C GLU A 141 5.83 -21.11 19.25
N GLN A 142 5.82 -20.28 18.21
CA GLN A 142 4.62 -19.88 17.45
C GLN A 142 4.82 -19.98 15.93
N PRO A 143 5.09 -21.18 15.37
CA PRO A 143 5.41 -21.34 13.95
C PRO A 143 4.25 -20.92 13.03
N GLY A 144 3.00 -21.04 13.49
CA GLY A 144 1.82 -20.63 12.72
C GLY A 144 1.78 -19.12 12.48
N THR A 145 1.93 -18.32 13.53
CA THR A 145 1.89 -16.85 13.46
C THR A 145 3.07 -16.31 12.69
N TRP A 146 4.28 -16.86 12.90
CA TRP A 146 5.46 -16.47 12.12
C TRP A 146 5.33 -16.76 10.63
N ARG A 147 4.69 -17.88 10.26
CA ARG A 147 4.35 -18.15 8.85
C ARG A 147 3.39 -17.11 8.28
N GLN A 148 2.36 -16.72 9.03
CA GLN A 148 1.43 -15.67 8.62
C GLN A 148 2.12 -14.32 8.45
N ILE A 149 3.06 -13.95 9.34
CA ILE A 149 3.87 -12.72 9.21
C ILE A 149 4.64 -12.73 7.89
N LYS A 150 5.36 -13.83 7.60
CA LYS A 150 6.15 -13.97 6.36
C LYS A 150 5.26 -13.91 5.11
N GLN A 151 4.11 -14.58 5.14
CA GLN A 151 3.14 -14.56 4.05
C GLN A 151 2.56 -13.17 3.83
N HIS A 152 2.16 -12.47 4.90
CA HIS A 152 1.55 -11.16 4.80
C HIS A 152 2.56 -10.08 4.37
N LEU A 153 3.82 -10.14 4.84
CA LEU A 153 4.91 -9.31 4.32
C LEU A 153 5.10 -9.51 2.82
N SER A 154 5.03 -10.75 2.34
CA SER A 154 5.15 -11.09 0.92
C SER A 154 3.97 -10.54 0.11
N ALA A 155 2.74 -10.70 0.61
CA ALA A 155 1.52 -10.19 -0.02
C ALA A 155 1.54 -8.67 -0.14
N ILE A 156 1.88 -7.96 0.96
CA ILE A 156 2.00 -6.50 0.95
C ILE A 156 3.05 -6.04 -0.05
N SER A 157 4.24 -6.66 -0.04
CA SER A 157 5.33 -6.31 -0.96
C SER A 157 4.89 -6.50 -2.42
N PHE A 158 4.20 -7.60 -2.71
CA PHE A 158 3.68 -7.90 -4.04
C PHE A 158 2.64 -6.88 -4.50
N LEU A 159 1.63 -6.59 -3.67
CA LEU A 159 0.52 -5.69 -4.01
C LEU A 159 1.01 -4.25 -4.23
N ILE A 160 1.92 -3.76 -3.38
CA ILE A 160 2.53 -2.44 -3.57
C ILE A 160 3.36 -2.40 -4.86
N GLY A 161 4.14 -3.45 -5.14
CA GLY A 161 4.90 -3.55 -6.38
C GLY A 161 3.99 -3.59 -7.61
N ALA A 162 2.89 -4.32 -7.55
CA ALA A 162 1.89 -4.38 -8.61
C ALA A 162 1.19 -3.03 -8.83
N ALA A 163 0.86 -2.32 -7.75
CA ALA A 163 0.30 -0.97 -7.80
C ALA A 163 1.30 0.01 -8.49
N ALA A 164 2.59 -0.08 -8.16
CA ALA A 164 3.62 0.70 -8.83
C ALA A 164 3.72 0.39 -10.33
N ASP A 165 3.66 -0.90 -10.69
CA ASP A 165 3.76 -1.33 -12.08
C ASP A 165 2.56 -0.89 -12.92
N SER A 166 1.38 -0.71 -12.30
CA SER A 166 0.19 -0.18 -12.95
C SER A 166 0.33 1.27 -13.44
N LEU A 167 1.28 2.04 -12.90
CA LEU A 167 1.56 3.42 -13.29
C LEU A 167 2.57 3.54 -14.45
N ARG A 168 3.11 2.42 -14.95
CA ARG A 168 4.08 2.47 -16.07
C ARG A 168 3.40 2.76 -17.40
N GLU A 169 4.17 3.31 -18.36
CA GLU A 169 3.71 3.44 -19.74
C GLU A 169 3.42 2.06 -20.35
N GLY A 170 2.20 1.87 -20.87
CA GLY A 170 1.83 0.67 -21.63
C GLY A 170 0.91 -0.31 -20.91
N PHE A 171 0.66 -0.14 -19.62
CA PHE A 171 -0.54 -0.66 -18.96
C PHE A 171 -1.73 0.26 -19.24
#